data_AF-A0A0G1M4W2-F1
#
_entry.id   AF-A0A0G1M4W2-F1
#
_cell.length_a   1.000
_cell.length_b   1.000
_cell.length_c   1.000
_cell.angle_alpha   90.00
_cell.angle_beta   90.00
_cell.angle_gamma   90.00
#
_symmetry.space_group_name_H-M   'P 1'
#
loop_
_entity.id
_entity.type
_entity.pdbx_description
1 polymer ?
#
loop_
_entity_poly.entity_id
_entity_poly.type
_entity_poly.pdbx_seq_one_letter_code
_entity_poly.pdbx_strand_id
1 'polypeptide(L)'
;MNKFYLEILEAIKQKAKKTKQTSETSGYLGHRHFHYGLSVPQRRVIANAWIKNNNAISLTKFITLLDLLYRGDSYEEKSMAGLLLGYLPKLRRQLNPKLLDNWLSYLEGWAEIDSTCQSNFTADEILLKWNDWEKLIKSFADNKSVSKRRASLVLLTGVVNNSNDKRLIGLAFEVIDKLKSERDILITKAVSWLLRNLIRHNKIRVEKYLDENLDYLPIIAIRETKNKLRTGKK
;
A
#
# COMPACT_ATOMS: atom_id res chain seq x y z
N MET A 1 -4.48 4.33 -28.19
CA MET A 1 -4.83 4.86 -26.86
C MET A 1 -5.83 3.90 -26.20
N ASN A 2 -5.59 3.45 -24.96
CA ASN A 2 -6.44 2.41 -24.32
C ASN A 2 -7.78 3.01 -23.87
N LYS A 3 -8.89 2.47 -24.39
CA LYS A 3 -10.26 2.94 -24.11
C LYS A 3 -10.58 3.00 -22.61
N PHE A 4 -10.20 1.99 -21.85
CA PHE A 4 -10.52 1.92 -20.41
C PHE A 4 -9.80 3.00 -19.60
N TYR A 5 -8.55 3.27 -19.94
CA TYR A 5 -7.79 4.34 -19.29
C TYR A 5 -8.43 5.70 -19.56
N LEU A 6 -8.83 5.96 -20.81
CA LEU A 6 -9.49 7.21 -21.18
C LEU A 6 -10.83 7.42 -20.49
N GLU A 7 -11.65 6.37 -20.37
CA GLU A 7 -12.92 6.43 -19.64
C GLU A 7 -12.74 6.89 -18.20
N ILE A 8 -11.73 6.33 -17.51
CA ILE A 8 -11.42 6.71 -16.13
C ILE A 8 -10.87 8.13 -16.05
N LEU A 9 -9.92 8.48 -16.93
CA LEU A 9 -9.31 9.80 -16.94
C LEU A 9 -10.34 10.90 -17.22
N GLU A 10 -11.24 10.69 -18.17
CA GLU A 10 -12.31 11.63 -18.46
C GLU A 10 -13.33 11.71 -17.31
N ALA A 11 -13.66 10.59 -16.65
CA ALA A 11 -14.50 10.62 -15.46
C ALA A 11 -13.85 11.41 -14.30
N ILE A 12 -12.53 11.27 -14.11
CA ILE A 12 -11.75 12.05 -13.13
C ILE A 12 -11.85 13.54 -13.48
N LYS A 13 -11.51 13.94 -14.71
CA LYS A 13 -11.54 15.33 -15.16
C LYS A 13 -12.93 15.95 -15.06
N GLN A 14 -13.98 15.23 -15.46
CA GLN A 14 -15.36 15.71 -15.38
C GLN A 14 -15.80 15.92 -13.93
N LYS A 15 -15.40 15.03 -13.01
CA LYS A 15 -15.71 15.18 -11.59
C LYS A 15 -14.91 16.33 -10.95
N ALA A 16 -13.67 16.52 -11.37
CA ALA A 16 -12.80 17.59 -10.90
C ALA A 16 -13.35 18.98 -11.26
N LYS A 17 -13.83 19.17 -12.50
CA LYS A 17 -14.50 20.42 -12.94
C LYS A 17 -15.69 20.84 -12.06
N LYS A 18 -16.34 19.86 -11.42
CA LYS A 18 -17.52 20.07 -10.55
C LYS A 18 -17.17 20.23 -9.06
N THR A 19 -15.88 20.16 -8.71
CA THR A 19 -15.42 20.17 -7.32
C THR A 19 -14.68 21.48 -7.04
N LYS A 20 -14.96 22.15 -5.92
CA LYS A 20 -14.12 23.27 -5.45
C LYS A 20 -12.74 22.71 -5.08
N GLN A 21 -11.68 23.20 -5.71
CA GLN A 21 -10.32 22.80 -5.35
C GLN A 21 -10.05 23.14 -3.88
N THR A 22 -9.81 22.12 -3.06
CA THR A 22 -9.23 22.32 -1.73
C THR A 22 -7.73 22.40 -1.93
N SER A 23 -7.17 23.60 -1.75
CA SER A 23 -5.73 23.84 -1.84
C SER A 23 -4.98 23.06 -0.76
N GLU A 24 -3.79 22.57 -1.15
CA GLU A 24 -2.72 22.04 -0.29
C GLU A 24 -2.92 20.65 0.33
N THR A 25 -2.67 19.62 -0.47
CA THR A 25 -2.49 18.23 0.01
C THR A 25 -1.14 17.61 -0.36
N SER A 26 -0.37 18.16 -1.32
CA SER A 26 0.84 17.51 -1.84
C SER A 26 1.93 17.30 -0.77
N GLY A 27 2.22 18.33 0.04
CA GLY A 27 3.24 18.24 1.10
C GLY A 27 2.93 17.20 2.17
N TYR A 28 1.66 17.05 2.56
CA TYR A 28 1.24 16.04 3.54
C TYR A 28 1.26 14.62 2.95
N LEU A 29 0.82 14.46 1.71
CA LEU A 29 0.74 13.15 1.04
C LEU A 29 2.12 12.60 0.64
N GLY A 30 3.13 13.47 0.63
CA GLY A 30 4.54 13.10 0.47
C GLY A 30 4.95 12.82 -0.98
N HIS A 31 4.22 13.36 -1.95
CA HIS A 31 4.50 13.16 -3.37
C HIS A 31 4.32 14.45 -4.17
N ARG A 32 4.91 14.48 -5.38
CA ARG A 32 4.97 15.68 -6.22
C ARG A 32 4.01 15.68 -7.40
N HIS A 33 3.34 14.54 -7.66
CA HIS A 33 2.34 14.42 -8.73
C HIS A 33 1.19 15.43 -8.59
N PHE A 34 0.68 15.86 -9.74
CA PHE A 34 -0.46 16.76 -9.83
C PHE A 34 -1.74 16.12 -9.26
N HIS A 35 -2.66 16.95 -8.78
CA HIS A 35 -3.93 16.51 -8.19
C HIS A 35 -5.11 17.17 -8.88
N TYR A 36 -6.11 16.36 -9.23
CA TYR A 36 -7.42 16.83 -9.65
C TYR A 36 -8.31 17.26 -8.46
N GLY A 37 -7.92 16.94 -7.23
CA GLY A 37 -8.60 17.35 -6.01
C GLY A 37 -9.81 16.48 -5.66
N LEU A 38 -9.81 15.20 -6.07
CA LEU A 38 -10.92 14.29 -5.79
C LEU A 38 -10.77 13.61 -4.43
N SER A 39 -11.80 13.76 -3.60
CA SER A 39 -11.91 13.01 -2.35
C SER A 39 -12.00 11.50 -2.61
N VAL A 40 -11.63 10.69 -1.60
CA VAL A 40 -11.72 9.23 -1.68
C VAL A 40 -13.15 8.76 -2.04
N PRO A 41 -14.24 9.28 -1.44
CA PRO A 41 -15.60 8.92 -1.84
C PRO A 41 -15.89 9.19 -3.33
N GLN A 42 -15.44 10.32 -3.87
CA GLN A 42 -15.64 10.65 -5.29
C GLN A 42 -14.90 9.66 -6.20
N ARG A 43 -13.66 9.29 -5.87
CA ARG A 43 -12.90 8.26 -6.60
C ARG A 43 -13.58 6.90 -6.54
N ARG A 44 -14.13 6.49 -5.38
CA ARG A 44 -14.89 5.25 -5.25
C ARG A 44 -16.15 5.23 -6.12
N VAL A 45 -16.86 6.35 -6.24
CA VAL A 45 -18.01 6.48 -7.14
C VAL A 45 -17.59 6.24 -8.60
N ILE A 46 -16.48 6.85 -9.04
CA ILE A 46 -15.94 6.64 -10.39
C ILE A 46 -15.57 5.17 -10.61
N ALA A 47 -14.82 4.58 -9.68
CA ALA A 47 -14.39 3.18 -9.76
C ALA A 47 -15.59 2.21 -9.88
N ASN A 48 -16.60 2.38 -9.02
CA ASN A 48 -17.79 1.52 -9.04
C ASN A 48 -18.61 1.67 -10.33
N ALA A 49 -18.78 2.91 -10.83
CA ALA A 49 -19.46 3.15 -12.09
C ALA A 49 -18.70 2.50 -13.27
N TRP A 50 -17.37 2.64 -13.28
CA TRP A 50 -16.53 2.04 -14.31
C TRP A 50 -16.59 0.50 -14.28
N ILE A 51 -16.50 -0.11 -13.09
CA ILE A 51 -16.59 -1.57 -12.92
C ILE A 51 -17.96 -2.10 -13.39
N LYS A 52 -19.05 -1.41 -13.07
CA LYS A 52 -20.39 -1.79 -13.51
C LYS A 52 -20.48 -1.88 -15.04
N ASN A 53 -19.85 -0.95 -15.74
CA ASN A 53 -19.86 -0.88 -17.21
C ASN A 53 -18.80 -1.79 -17.87
N ASN A 54 -17.83 -2.31 -17.11
CA ASN A 54 -16.68 -3.06 -17.61
C ASN A 54 -16.46 -4.38 -16.84
N ASN A 55 -17.54 -5.00 -16.35
CA ASN A 55 -17.48 -6.20 -15.51
C ASN A 55 -16.85 -7.43 -16.20
N ALA A 56 -16.80 -7.46 -17.54
CA ALA A 56 -16.24 -8.52 -18.37
C ALA A 56 -14.80 -8.24 -18.84
N ILE A 57 -14.09 -7.28 -18.22
CA ILE A 57 -12.69 -6.99 -18.58
C ILE A 57 -11.81 -8.24 -18.40
N SER A 58 -11.01 -8.56 -19.42
CA SER A 58 -10.04 -9.66 -19.35
C SER A 58 -8.81 -9.28 -18.52
N LEU A 59 -8.10 -10.28 -17.99
CA LEU A 59 -6.89 -10.08 -17.20
C LEU A 59 -5.84 -9.23 -17.93
N THR A 60 -5.57 -9.51 -19.20
CA THR A 60 -4.60 -8.76 -20.02
C THR A 60 -4.97 -7.28 -20.14
N LYS A 61 -6.25 -6.99 -20.41
CA LYS A 61 -6.72 -5.60 -20.51
C LYS A 61 -6.70 -4.90 -19.16
N PHE A 62 -6.98 -5.62 -18.08
CA PHE A 62 -6.90 -5.11 -16.72
C PHE A 62 -5.46 -4.76 -16.31
N ILE A 63 -4.48 -5.64 -16.62
CA ILE A 63 -3.05 -5.34 -16.42
C ILE A 63 -2.65 -4.09 -17.21
N THR A 64 -3.03 -4.02 -18.48
CA THR A 64 -2.72 -2.85 -19.33
C THR A 64 -3.34 -1.56 -18.77
N LEU A 65 -4.55 -1.64 -18.22
CA LEU A 65 -5.21 -0.50 -17.57
C LEU A 65 -4.43 -0.04 -16.33
N LEU A 66 -4.04 -0.97 -15.45
CA LEU A 66 -3.25 -0.64 -14.26
C LEU A 66 -1.89 -0.04 -14.63
N ASP A 67 -1.20 -0.60 -15.62
CA ASP A 67 0.07 -0.07 -16.11
C ASP A 67 -0.05 1.41 -16.53
N LEU A 68 -1.12 1.75 -17.26
CA LEU A 68 -1.36 3.11 -17.71
C LEU A 68 -1.75 4.05 -16.56
N LEU A 69 -2.59 3.59 -15.62
CA LEU A 69 -2.98 4.38 -14.45
C LEU A 69 -1.80 4.67 -13.52
N TYR A 70 -0.92 3.68 -13.30
CA TYR A 70 0.29 3.90 -12.50
C TYR A 70 1.29 4.84 -13.18
N ARG A 71 1.37 4.84 -14.50
CA ARG A 71 2.18 5.76 -15.29
C ARG A 71 1.54 7.14 -15.49
N GLY A 72 0.27 7.30 -15.11
CA GLY A 72 -0.44 8.56 -15.21
C GLY A 72 0.23 9.68 -14.42
N ASP A 73 -0.05 10.92 -14.81
CA ASP A 73 0.62 12.11 -14.26
C ASP A 73 0.01 12.56 -12.92
N SER A 74 -1.22 12.12 -12.62
CA SER A 74 -1.95 12.54 -11.42
C SER A 74 -1.99 11.49 -10.31
N TYR A 75 -2.12 11.98 -9.09
CA TYR A 75 -2.41 11.15 -7.91
C TYR A 75 -3.72 10.38 -8.05
N GLU A 76 -4.76 10.98 -8.62
CA GLU A 76 -6.05 10.32 -8.83
C GLU A 76 -5.94 9.12 -9.75
N GLU A 77 -5.12 9.18 -10.81
CA GLU A 77 -4.88 8.02 -11.68
C GLU A 77 -4.17 6.89 -10.93
N LYS A 78 -3.07 7.20 -10.23
CA LYS A 78 -2.27 6.21 -9.48
C LYS A 78 -3.09 5.56 -8.36
N SER A 79 -3.82 6.38 -7.60
CA SER A 79 -4.68 5.88 -6.53
C SER A 79 -5.92 5.14 -7.05
N MET A 80 -6.40 5.44 -8.27
CA MET A 80 -7.44 4.66 -8.93
C MET A 80 -6.97 3.24 -9.22
N ALA A 81 -5.72 3.05 -9.66
CA ALA A 81 -5.15 1.72 -9.85
C ALA A 81 -5.22 0.87 -8.57
N GLY A 82 -4.82 1.47 -7.43
CA GLY A 82 -4.94 0.85 -6.11
C GLY A 82 -6.38 0.49 -5.73
N LEU A 83 -7.35 1.37 -6.00
CA LEU A 83 -8.78 1.09 -5.75
C LEU A 83 -9.31 -0.07 -6.61
N LEU A 84 -8.98 -0.08 -7.90
CA LEU A 84 -9.42 -1.13 -8.82
C LEU A 84 -8.84 -2.49 -8.45
N LEU A 85 -7.58 -2.54 -7.99
CA LEU A 85 -6.98 -3.75 -7.42
C LEU A 85 -7.85 -4.29 -6.27
N GLY A 86 -8.24 -3.42 -5.32
CA GLY A 86 -9.09 -3.80 -4.19
C GLY A 86 -10.49 -4.27 -4.60
N TYR A 87 -11.09 -3.65 -5.62
CA TYR A 87 -12.46 -3.95 -6.06
C TYR A 87 -12.59 -5.15 -7.00
N LEU A 88 -11.49 -5.60 -7.61
CA LEU A 88 -11.49 -6.71 -8.56
C LEU A 88 -10.64 -7.89 -8.07
N PRO A 89 -10.95 -8.51 -6.91
CA PRO A 89 -10.13 -9.56 -6.31
C PRO A 89 -9.98 -10.79 -7.22
N LYS A 90 -10.99 -11.13 -8.03
CA LYS A 90 -10.92 -12.25 -8.98
C LYS A 90 -9.80 -12.08 -10.01
N LEU A 91 -9.62 -10.86 -10.53
CA LEU A 91 -8.55 -10.54 -11.48
C LEU A 91 -7.22 -10.37 -10.74
N ARG A 92 -7.24 -9.66 -9.61
CA ARG A 92 -6.05 -9.39 -8.80
C ARG A 92 -5.33 -10.67 -8.35
N ARG A 93 -6.06 -11.72 -7.96
CA ARG A 93 -5.49 -13.02 -7.55
C ARG A 93 -4.70 -13.73 -8.66
N GLN A 94 -5.01 -13.44 -9.91
CA GLN A 94 -4.34 -14.03 -11.07
C GLN A 94 -3.03 -13.31 -11.41
N LEU A 95 -2.81 -12.11 -10.88
CA LEU A 95 -1.62 -11.32 -11.16
C LEU A 95 -0.34 -12.03 -10.70
N ASN A 96 0.74 -11.77 -11.45
CA ASN A 96 2.09 -12.06 -11.00
C ASN A 96 2.51 -10.96 -10.02
N PRO A 97 2.90 -11.28 -8.77
CA PRO A 97 3.34 -10.29 -7.79
C PRO A 97 4.46 -9.37 -8.31
N LYS A 98 5.31 -9.85 -9.23
CA LYS A 98 6.40 -9.05 -9.84
C LYS A 98 5.91 -7.80 -10.57
N LEU A 99 4.65 -7.74 -11.02
CA LEU A 99 4.08 -6.53 -11.61
C LEU A 99 4.12 -5.34 -10.65
N LEU A 100 4.01 -5.61 -9.34
CA LEU A 100 4.06 -4.59 -8.31
C LEU A 100 5.42 -3.86 -8.27
N ASP A 101 6.52 -4.54 -8.60
CA ASP A 101 7.86 -3.93 -8.66
C ASP A 101 7.92 -2.80 -9.70
N ASN A 102 7.32 -3.04 -10.86
CA ASN A 102 7.21 -2.04 -11.91
C ASN A 102 6.30 -0.89 -11.48
N TRP A 103 5.12 -1.18 -10.94
CA TRP A 103 4.16 -0.15 -10.52
C TRP A 103 4.70 0.76 -9.43
N LEU A 104 5.40 0.20 -8.43
CA LEU A 104 6.02 0.97 -7.35
C LEU A 104 7.11 1.93 -7.84
N SER A 105 7.67 1.71 -9.03
CA SER A 105 8.67 2.62 -9.62
C SER A 105 8.05 3.94 -10.10
N TYR A 106 6.72 4.02 -10.19
CA TYR A 106 5.97 5.24 -10.54
C TYR A 106 5.27 5.88 -9.35
N LEU A 107 5.41 5.30 -8.14
CA LEU A 107 4.74 5.81 -6.94
C LEU A 107 5.71 6.57 -6.05
N GLU A 108 5.25 7.71 -5.55
CA GLU A 108 5.94 8.54 -4.58
C GLU A 108 5.03 8.81 -3.39
N GLY A 109 5.62 8.98 -2.21
CA GLY A 109 4.87 9.33 -1.01
C GLY A 109 3.99 8.21 -0.45
N TRP A 110 3.63 8.35 0.82
CA TRP A 110 2.86 7.31 1.50
C TRP A 110 1.47 7.14 0.88
N ALA A 111 0.85 8.20 0.37
CA ALA A 111 -0.54 8.14 -0.08
C ALA A 111 -0.71 7.25 -1.33
N GLU A 112 0.23 7.29 -2.26
CA GLU A 112 0.19 6.47 -3.47
C GLU A 112 0.55 5.02 -3.15
N ILE A 113 1.63 4.82 -2.40
CA ILE A 113 2.12 3.50 -1.99
C ILE A 113 1.05 2.76 -1.20
N ASP A 114 0.48 3.40 -0.17
CA ASP A 114 -0.47 2.77 0.74
C ASP A 114 -1.79 2.43 0.03
N SER A 115 -2.23 3.27 -0.92
CA SER A 115 -3.41 2.99 -1.75
C SER A 115 -3.28 1.70 -2.56
N THR A 116 -2.04 1.30 -2.84
CA THR A 116 -1.72 0.06 -3.55
C THR A 116 -1.46 -1.11 -2.59
N CYS A 117 -0.80 -0.88 -1.45
CA CYS A 117 -0.25 -1.97 -0.64
C CYS A 117 -1.10 -2.34 0.59
N GLN A 118 -1.73 -1.38 1.27
CA GLN A 118 -2.24 -1.57 2.64
C GLN A 118 -3.29 -2.69 2.77
N SER A 119 -4.23 -2.77 1.84
CA SER A 119 -5.44 -3.59 1.97
C SER A 119 -5.81 -4.35 0.71
N ASN A 120 -4.94 -4.36 -0.29
CA ASN A 120 -5.24 -4.99 -1.58
C ASN A 120 -4.86 -6.46 -1.63
N PHE A 121 -3.94 -6.94 -0.78
CA PHE A 121 -3.50 -8.33 -0.79
C PHE A 121 -3.80 -8.99 0.55
N THR A 122 -4.44 -10.15 0.52
CA THR A 122 -4.81 -10.88 1.76
C THR A 122 -3.69 -11.85 2.18
N ALA A 123 -3.76 -12.31 3.43
CA ALA A 123 -2.88 -13.36 3.93
C ALA A 123 -2.94 -14.60 3.02
N ASP A 124 -4.15 -15.08 2.69
CA ASP A 124 -4.33 -16.27 1.85
C ASP A 124 -3.68 -16.13 0.47
N GLU A 125 -3.76 -14.94 -0.13
CA GLU A 125 -3.18 -14.68 -1.45
C GLU A 125 -1.66 -14.63 -1.43
N ILE A 126 -1.08 -14.08 -0.36
CA ILE A 126 0.36 -14.11 -0.14
C ILE A 126 0.82 -15.54 0.10
N LEU A 127 0.13 -16.28 0.95
CA LEU A 127 0.47 -17.66 1.31
C LEU A 127 0.32 -18.63 0.12
N LEU A 128 -0.68 -18.42 -0.75
CA LEU A 128 -0.89 -19.24 -1.94
C LEU A 128 0.30 -19.19 -2.91
N LYS A 129 0.98 -18.04 -3.00
CA LYS A 129 2.19 -17.84 -3.81
C LYS A 129 3.38 -17.47 -2.93
N TRP A 130 3.56 -18.20 -1.81
CA TRP A 130 4.50 -17.86 -0.74
C TRP A 130 5.90 -17.50 -1.25
N ASN A 131 6.53 -18.38 -2.03
CA ASN A 131 7.91 -18.18 -2.50
C ASN A 131 8.07 -16.92 -3.35
N ASP A 132 7.09 -16.59 -4.19
CA ASP A 132 7.12 -15.38 -5.03
C ASP A 132 6.98 -14.13 -4.17
N TRP A 133 6.03 -14.13 -3.23
CA TRP A 133 5.77 -12.98 -2.36
C TRP A 133 6.87 -12.74 -1.34
N GLU A 134 7.36 -13.79 -0.69
CA GLU A 134 8.45 -13.68 0.26
C GLU A 134 9.68 -13.07 -0.41
N LYS A 135 10.08 -13.61 -1.57
CA LYS A 135 11.22 -13.10 -2.34
C LYS A 135 11.01 -11.64 -2.75
N LEU A 136 9.81 -11.30 -3.23
CA LEU A 136 9.49 -9.93 -3.65
C LEU A 136 9.57 -8.95 -2.47
N ILE A 137 8.93 -9.27 -1.36
CA ILE A 137 8.88 -8.41 -0.16
C ILE A 137 10.29 -8.18 0.42
N LYS A 138 11.12 -9.23 0.47
CA LYS A 138 12.53 -9.11 0.88
C LYS A 138 13.32 -8.21 -0.08
N SER A 139 13.15 -8.41 -1.38
CA SER A 139 13.82 -7.56 -2.39
C SER A 139 13.41 -6.09 -2.30
N PHE A 140 12.18 -5.81 -1.89
CA PHE A 140 11.70 -4.45 -1.65
C PHE A 140 12.33 -3.82 -0.42
N ALA A 141 12.53 -4.58 0.66
CA ALA A 141 13.21 -4.11 1.87
C ALA A 141 14.69 -3.78 1.61
N ASP A 142 15.33 -4.48 0.67
CA ASP A 142 16.73 -4.23 0.27
C ASP A 142 16.89 -3.15 -0.80
N ASN A 143 15.80 -2.61 -1.34
CA ASN A 143 15.86 -1.72 -2.50
C ASN A 143 16.30 -0.29 -2.13
N LYS A 144 17.01 0.39 -3.05
CA LYS A 144 17.39 1.81 -2.87
C LYS A 144 16.20 2.78 -2.89
N SER A 145 15.06 2.39 -3.47
CA SER A 145 13.83 3.19 -3.48
C SER A 145 13.13 3.18 -2.12
N VAL A 146 12.90 4.37 -1.55
CA VAL A 146 12.08 4.55 -0.34
C VAL A 146 10.68 4.00 -0.55
N SER A 147 10.11 4.16 -1.75
CA SER A 147 8.77 3.66 -2.07
C SER A 147 8.67 2.14 -1.94
N LYS A 148 9.68 1.42 -2.44
CA LYS A 148 9.73 -0.04 -2.34
C LYS A 148 9.97 -0.50 -0.90
N ARG A 149 10.88 0.15 -0.15
CA ARG A 149 11.08 -0.17 1.28
C ARG A 149 9.86 0.12 2.13
N ARG A 150 9.07 1.16 1.82
CA ARG A 150 7.77 1.36 2.48
C ARG A 150 6.79 0.25 2.11
N ALA A 151 6.73 -0.14 0.84
CA ALA A 151 5.83 -1.17 0.37
C ALA A 151 6.09 -2.53 1.06
N SER A 152 7.35 -2.91 1.29
CA SER A 152 7.68 -4.16 2.00
C SER A 152 7.07 -4.23 3.41
N LEU A 153 7.03 -3.10 4.12
CA LEU A 153 6.38 -2.97 5.42
C LEU A 153 4.86 -2.95 5.30
N VAL A 154 4.31 -2.10 4.42
CA VAL A 154 2.88 -1.82 4.33
C VAL A 154 2.09 -3.02 3.80
N LEU A 155 2.63 -3.79 2.86
CA LEU A 155 2.00 -5.04 2.37
C LEU A 155 1.68 -6.01 3.52
N LEU A 156 2.49 -6.04 4.57
CA LEU A 156 2.34 -6.96 5.69
C LEU A 156 1.37 -6.45 6.76
N THR A 157 1.03 -5.15 6.77
CA THR A 157 0.23 -4.53 7.86
C THR A 157 -1.15 -5.17 8.03
N GLY A 158 -1.96 -5.21 6.97
CA GLY A 158 -3.27 -5.85 6.99
C GLY A 158 -3.17 -7.37 7.10
N VAL A 159 -2.12 -7.94 6.52
CA VAL A 159 -1.89 -9.38 6.46
C VAL A 159 -1.64 -9.98 7.84
N VAL A 160 -0.69 -9.43 8.61
CA VAL A 160 -0.40 -9.90 9.98
C VAL A 160 -1.46 -9.48 10.98
N ASN A 161 -2.26 -8.45 10.68
CA ASN A 161 -3.41 -8.10 11.53
C ASN A 161 -4.56 -9.12 11.38
N ASN A 162 -4.65 -9.80 10.23
CA ASN A 162 -5.76 -10.71 9.92
C ASN A 162 -5.36 -12.20 9.90
N SER A 163 -4.08 -12.53 10.16
CA SER A 163 -3.59 -13.90 10.21
C SER A 163 -2.55 -14.09 11.31
N ASN A 164 -2.53 -15.26 11.95
CA ASN A 164 -1.48 -15.66 12.90
C ASN A 164 -0.40 -16.55 12.27
N ASP A 165 -0.39 -16.72 10.94
CA ASP A 165 0.57 -17.60 10.26
C ASP A 165 2.01 -17.20 10.60
N LYS A 166 2.76 -18.18 11.13
CA LYS A 166 4.12 -17.95 11.64
C LYS A 166 5.09 -17.47 10.56
N ARG A 167 4.88 -17.84 9.30
CA ARG A 167 5.71 -17.41 8.17
C ARG A 167 5.51 -15.92 7.90
N LEU A 168 4.26 -15.45 7.88
CA LEU A 168 3.92 -14.04 7.70
C LEU A 168 4.46 -13.18 8.85
N ILE A 169 4.33 -13.65 10.09
CA ILE A 169 4.87 -12.98 11.27
C ILE A 169 6.40 -12.95 11.21
N GLY A 170 7.04 -14.07 10.86
CA GLY A 170 8.48 -14.17 10.70
C GLY A 170 9.01 -13.17 9.67
N LEU A 171 8.39 -13.14 8.49
CA LEU A 171 8.73 -12.19 7.43
C LEU A 171 8.53 -10.73 7.88
N ALA A 172 7.47 -10.42 8.63
CA ALA A 172 7.26 -9.07 9.15
C ALA A 172 8.37 -8.62 10.11
N PHE A 173 8.80 -9.48 11.04
CA PHE A 173 9.94 -9.17 11.90
C PHE A 173 11.25 -9.05 11.11
N GLU A 174 11.48 -9.90 10.11
CA GLU A 174 12.66 -9.82 9.24
C GLU A 174 12.73 -8.48 8.49
N VAL A 175 11.62 -8.04 7.89
CA VAL A 175 11.54 -6.76 7.18
C VAL A 175 11.68 -5.58 8.14
N ILE A 176 11.08 -5.65 9.35
CA ILE A 176 11.29 -4.62 10.37
C ILE A 176 12.76 -4.58 10.77
N ASP A 177 13.40 -5.72 10.99
CA ASP A 177 14.78 -5.78 11.44
C ASP A 177 15.74 -5.16 10.43
N LYS A 178 15.49 -5.42 9.14
CA LYS A 178 16.22 -4.81 8.04
C LYS A 178 16.10 -3.27 8.03
N LEU A 179 14.93 -2.75 8.40
CA LEU A 179 14.57 -1.33 8.25
C LEU A 179 14.52 -0.55 9.57
N LYS A 180 14.78 -1.18 10.72
CA LYS A 180 14.61 -0.55 12.05
C LYS A 180 15.51 0.68 12.24
N SER A 181 16.67 0.69 11.61
CA SER A 181 17.64 1.79 11.70
C SER A 181 17.41 2.91 10.70
N GLU A 182 16.41 2.79 9.82
CA GLU A 182 16.04 3.86 8.89
C GLU A 182 15.56 5.11 9.64
N ARG A 183 15.79 6.26 9.00
CA ARG A 183 15.43 7.58 9.56
C ARG A 183 14.44 8.35 8.69
N ASP A 184 14.20 7.90 7.45
CA ASP A 184 13.17 8.47 6.59
C ASP A 184 11.78 8.34 7.23
N ILE A 185 11.04 9.45 7.31
CA ILE A 185 9.73 9.50 7.97
C ILE A 185 8.70 8.54 7.34
N LEU A 186 8.80 8.26 6.04
CA LEU A 186 7.96 7.28 5.36
C LEU A 186 8.23 5.87 5.86
N ILE A 187 9.48 5.55 6.21
CA ILE A 187 9.83 4.21 6.71
C ILE A 187 9.51 4.09 8.20
N THR A 188 9.91 5.07 9.01
CA THR A 188 9.72 5.01 10.47
C THR A 188 8.25 4.90 10.88
N LYS A 189 7.34 5.59 10.17
CA LYS A 189 5.89 5.44 10.37
C LYS A 189 5.35 4.08 9.94
N ALA A 190 5.91 3.47 8.89
CA ALA A 190 5.51 2.14 8.44
C ALA A 190 6.00 1.04 9.39
N VAL A 191 7.22 1.17 9.94
CA VAL A 191 7.74 0.28 11.01
C VAL A 191 6.82 0.33 12.23
N SER A 192 6.51 1.54 12.73
CA SER A 192 5.54 1.76 13.81
C SER A 192 4.21 1.05 13.54
N TRP A 193 3.69 1.18 12.32
CA TRP A 193 2.41 0.60 11.95
C TRP A 193 2.44 -0.92 11.93
N LEU A 194 3.47 -1.53 11.34
CA LEU A 194 3.58 -2.97 11.27
C LEU A 194 3.73 -3.59 12.66
N LEU A 195 4.57 -3.02 13.53
CA LEU A 195 4.68 -3.42 14.94
C LEU A 195 3.33 -3.38 15.67
N ARG A 196 2.56 -2.30 15.49
CA ARG A 196 1.22 -2.18 16.12
C ARG A 196 0.23 -3.23 15.63
N ASN A 197 0.30 -3.66 14.37
CA ASN A 197 -0.57 -4.70 13.82
C ASN A 197 -0.17 -6.10 14.33
N LEU A 198 1.13 -6.35 14.52
CA LEU A 198 1.63 -7.61 15.07
C LEU A 198 1.10 -7.88 16.49
N ILE A 199 0.82 -6.83 17.28
CA ILE A 199 0.33 -6.95 18.67
C ILE A 199 -0.89 -7.86 18.78
N ARG A 200 -1.82 -7.82 17.81
CA ARG A 200 -3.09 -8.55 17.89
C ARG A 200 -2.90 -10.05 18.14
N HIS A 201 -1.90 -10.65 17.49
CA HIS A 201 -1.63 -12.09 17.57
C HIS A 201 -0.27 -12.41 18.23
N ASN A 202 0.57 -11.40 18.51
CA ASN A 202 1.96 -11.59 18.93
C ASN A 202 2.41 -10.60 20.02
N LYS A 203 1.50 -10.19 20.91
CA LYS A 203 1.77 -9.18 21.94
C LYS A 203 3.10 -9.37 22.68
N ILE A 204 3.32 -10.55 23.28
CA ILE A 204 4.54 -10.85 24.07
C ILE A 204 5.80 -10.73 23.22
N ARG A 205 5.76 -11.22 21.98
CA ARG A 205 6.90 -11.13 21.06
C ARG A 205 7.20 -9.69 20.66
N VAL A 206 6.17 -8.86 20.48
CA VAL A 206 6.35 -7.43 20.19
C VAL A 206 6.94 -6.70 21.39
N GLU A 207 6.48 -6.97 22.61
CA GLU A 207 7.04 -6.39 23.85
C GLU A 207 8.55 -6.71 23.95
N LYS A 208 8.90 -8.00 23.88
CA LYS A 208 10.30 -8.43 23.89
C LYS A 208 11.12 -7.79 22.77
N TYR A 209 10.59 -7.74 21.55
CA TYR A 209 11.29 -7.15 20.41
C TYR A 209 11.57 -5.65 20.63
N LEU A 210 10.63 -4.90 21.22
CA LEU A 210 10.86 -3.49 21.54
C LEU A 210 12.01 -3.32 22.53
N ASP A 211 12.00 -4.09 23.62
CA ASP A 211 13.00 -4.00 24.68
C ASP A 211 14.41 -4.31 24.16
N GLU A 212 14.54 -5.31 23.28
CA GLU A 212 15.81 -5.70 22.66
C GLU A 212 16.32 -4.70 21.61
N ASN A 213 15.47 -3.80 21.10
CA ASN A 213 15.79 -2.95 19.95
C ASN A 213 15.57 -1.45 20.18
N LEU A 214 15.48 -1.01 21.45
CA LEU A 214 15.21 0.40 21.79
C LEU A 214 16.19 1.38 21.14
N ASP A 215 17.48 1.03 21.07
CA ASP A 215 18.52 1.93 20.55
C ASP A 215 18.50 2.08 19.03
N TYR A 216 17.92 1.09 18.33
CA TYR A 216 17.90 1.06 16.87
C TYR A 216 16.61 1.64 16.31
N LEU A 217 15.49 1.32 16.96
CA LEU A 217 14.15 1.67 16.50
C LEU A 217 13.92 3.18 16.53
N PRO A 218 13.12 3.72 15.59
CA PRO A 218 12.75 5.12 15.63
C PRO A 218 11.90 5.42 16.87
N ILE A 219 12.13 6.56 17.53
CA ILE A 219 11.39 6.99 18.72
C ILE A 219 9.87 6.92 18.50
N ILE A 220 9.40 7.32 17.30
CA ILE A 220 7.98 7.24 16.93
C ILE A 220 7.47 5.79 16.89
N ALA A 221 8.27 4.83 16.41
CA ALA A 221 7.87 3.43 16.41
C ALA A 221 7.72 2.89 17.83
N ILE A 222 8.66 3.23 18.73
CA ILE A 222 8.61 2.83 20.13
C ILE A 222 7.39 3.43 20.81
N ARG A 223 7.23 4.76 20.74
CA ARG A 223 6.14 5.50 21.42
C ARG A 223 4.77 4.98 21.02
N GLU A 224 4.49 4.91 19.72
CA GLU A 224 3.18 4.50 19.21
C GLU A 224 2.89 3.02 19.50
N THR A 225 3.92 2.15 19.45
CA THR A 225 3.74 0.72 19.77
C THR A 225 3.49 0.53 21.26
N LYS A 226 4.25 1.20 22.15
CA LYS A 226 4.00 1.18 23.61
C LYS A 226 2.62 1.73 23.96
N ASN A 227 2.17 2.81 23.30
CA ASN A 227 0.82 3.34 23.48
C ASN A 227 -0.26 2.31 23.12
N LYS A 228 -0.09 1.60 22.01
CA LYS A 228 -1.01 0.54 21.59
C LYS A 228 -1.01 -0.64 22.55
N LEU A 229 0.15 -1.05 23.05
CA LEU A 229 0.28 -2.12 24.06
C LEU A 229 -0.45 -1.76 25.36
N ARG A 230 -0.34 -0.50 25.80
CA ARG A 230 -0.97 0.00 27.04
C ARG A 230 -2.48 0.20 26.92
N THR A 231 -2.94 0.78 25.81
CA THR A 231 -4.33 1.28 25.71
C THR A 231 -5.24 0.43 24.84
N GLY A 232 -4.67 -0.46 24.02
CA GLY A 232 -5.40 -1.15 22.95
C GLY A 232 -5.87 -0.21 21.82
N LYS A 233 -5.61 1.10 21.89
CA LYS A 233 -5.98 2.12 20.89
C LYS A 233 -4.73 2.63 20.17
N LYS A 234 -4.93 3.19 18.98
CA LYS A 234 -3.86 3.94 18.31
C LYS A 234 -3.68 5.27 19.04
#